data_AF-A0A441TDB3-F1
#
_entry.id   AF-A0A441TDB3-F1
#
_cell.length_a   1.000
_cell.length_b   1.000
_cell.length_c   1.000
_cell.angle_alpha   90.00
_cell.angle_beta   90.00
_cell.angle_gamma   90.00
#
_symmetry.space_group_name_H-M   'P 1'
#
loop_
_entity.id
_entity.type
_entity.pdbx_description
1 polymer ?
#
loop_
_entity_poly.entity_id
_entity_poly.type
_entity_poly.pdbx_seq_one_letter_code
_entity_poly.pdbx_strand_id
1 'polypeptide(L)' 'VDYLNAHGTGTKSNDQTETAAIKRVFGNHAYSMSISSTKSTHAHCLGAASALEMIACVMAIQEDVVPPTANYREP' A
#
# COMPACT_ATOMS: atom_id res chain seq x y z
N VAL A 1 -0.59 -14.08 0.46
CA VAL A 1 -0.44 -12.64 0.77
C VAL A 1 -1.63 -11.96 0.17
N ASP A 2 -2.61 -11.62 0.99
CA ASP A 2 -3.93 -11.17 0.51
C ASP A 2 -4.02 -9.64 0.46
N TYR A 3 -3.20 -8.96 1.27
CA TYR A 3 -3.09 -7.50 1.33
C TYR A 3 -1.62 -7.05 1.38
N LEU A 4 -1.32 -5.94 0.69
CA LEU A 4 -0.06 -5.22 0.74
C LEU A 4 -0.31 -3.72 0.95
N ASN A 5 0.22 -3.16 2.05
CA ASN A 5 0.30 -1.71 2.25
C ASN A 5 1.57 -1.19 1.56
N ALA A 6 1.40 -0.52 0.43
CA ALA A 6 2.47 -0.03 -0.42
C ALA A 6 3.13 1.21 0.18
N HIS A 7 4.41 1.39 -0.12
CA HIS A 7 5.15 2.58 0.26
C HIS A 7 4.46 3.84 -0.29
N GLY A 8 4.01 3.83 -1.55
CA GLY A 8 2.98 4.74 -2.07
C GLY A 8 3.20 6.21 -1.73
N THR A 9 4.34 6.75 -2.15
CA THR A 9 4.73 8.14 -1.82
C THR A 9 3.97 9.20 -2.60
N GLY A 10 3.25 8.79 -3.66
CA GLY A 10 2.66 9.71 -4.63
C GLY A 10 3.69 10.23 -5.65
N THR A 11 4.95 9.81 -5.54
CA THR A 11 5.98 10.17 -6.52
C THR A 11 5.84 9.25 -7.72
N LYS A 12 5.45 9.81 -8.87
CA LYS A 12 5.13 9.05 -10.09
C LYS A 12 6.16 7.97 -10.45
N SER A 13 7.46 8.31 -10.42
CA SER A 13 8.52 7.35 -10.75
C SER A 13 8.63 6.22 -9.73
N ASN A 14 8.47 6.52 -8.44
CA ASN A 14 8.61 5.56 -7.36
C ASN A 14 7.43 4.60 -7.37
N ASP A 15 6.21 5.12 -7.46
CA ASP A 15 4.99 4.32 -7.42
C ASP A 15 4.88 3.40 -8.67
N GLN A 16 5.36 3.85 -9.84
CA GLN A 16 5.50 3.01 -11.04
C GLN A 16 6.52 1.88 -10.83
N THR A 17 7.67 2.20 -10.23
CA THR A 17 8.73 1.22 -9.94
C THR A 17 8.26 0.19 -8.92
N GLU A 18 7.60 0.64 -7.85
CA GLU A 18 6.99 -0.20 -6.83
C GLU A 18 5.96 -1.14 -7.44
N THR A 19 5.04 -0.61 -8.26
CA THR A 19 4.04 -1.42 -8.97
C THR A 19 4.69 -2.48 -9.87
N ALA A 20 5.74 -2.12 -10.61
CA ALA A 20 6.45 -3.07 -11.46
C ALA A 20 7.14 -4.17 -10.63
N ALA A 21 7.74 -3.82 -9.50
CA ALA A 21 8.36 -4.78 -8.58
C ALA A 21 7.33 -5.75 -7.98
N ILE A 22 6.19 -5.23 -7.52
CA ILE A 22 5.07 -6.05 -7.00
C ILE A 22 4.61 -7.04 -8.08
N LYS A 23 4.33 -6.57 -9.30
CA LYS A 23 3.90 -7.43 -10.41
C LYS A 23 4.95 -8.48 -10.79
N ARG A 24 6.23 -8.14 -10.71
CA ARG A 24 7.33 -9.07 -10.98
C ARG A 24 7.41 -10.18 -9.93
N VAL A 25 7.22 -9.85 -8.64
CA VAL A 25 7.33 -10.82 -7.54
C VAL A 25 6.08 -11.70 -7.45
N PHE A 26 4.89 -11.11 -7.56
CA PHE A 26 3.62 -11.82 -7.36
C PHE A 26 2.98 -12.34 -8.66
N GLY A 27 3.45 -11.93 -9.83
CA GLY A 27 2.92 -12.38 -11.12
C GLY A 27 1.41 -12.13 -11.26
N ASN A 28 0.66 -13.16 -11.66
CA ASN A 28 -0.80 -13.06 -11.81
C ASN A 28 -1.52 -12.75 -10.47
N HIS A 29 -0.95 -13.16 -9.34
CA HIS A 29 -1.54 -12.88 -8.01
C HIS A 29 -1.59 -11.38 -7.69
N ALA A 30 -0.72 -10.57 -8.30
CA ALA A 30 -0.71 -9.12 -8.13
C ALA A 30 -2.02 -8.44 -8.58
N TYR A 31 -2.80 -9.10 -9.44
CA TYR A 31 -4.07 -8.57 -9.98
C TYR A 31 -5.29 -8.98 -9.15
N SER A 32 -5.14 -9.95 -8.23
CA SER A 32 -6.19 -10.39 -7.32
C SER A 32 -5.95 -10.00 -5.87
N MET A 33 -4.74 -9.58 -5.51
CA MET A 33 -4.41 -9.12 -4.16
C MET A 33 -4.88 -7.67 -3.93
N SER A 34 -5.27 -7.36 -2.69
CA SER A 34 -5.59 -5.98 -2.30
C SER A 34 -4.31 -5.18 -2.07
N ILE A 35 -4.24 -3.98 -2.64
CA ILE A 35 -3.10 -3.07 -2.47
C ILE A 35 -3.64 -1.67 -2.19
N SER A 36 -3.14 -1.04 -1.13
CA SER A 36 -3.42 0.36 -0.81
C SER A 36 -2.20 1.04 -0.22
N SER A 37 -2.26 2.36 0.04
CA SER A 37 -1.21 3.05 0.79
C SER A 37 -1.82 4.01 1.83
N THR A 38 -1.46 3.81 3.10
CA THR A 38 -1.96 4.66 4.19
C THR A 38 -1.29 6.04 4.27
N LYS A 39 -0.15 6.24 3.59
CA LYS A 39 0.48 7.58 3.49
C LYS A 39 -0.45 8.61 2.85
N SER A 40 -1.40 8.17 2.03
CA SER A 40 -2.44 9.04 1.48
C SER A 40 -3.31 9.73 2.54
N THR A 41 -3.42 9.15 3.74
CA THR A 41 -4.24 9.67 4.85
C THR A 41 -3.42 10.47 5.86
N HIS A 42 -2.20 10.03 6.17
CA HIS A 42 -1.37 10.62 7.24
C HIS A 42 -0.05 11.25 6.75
N ALA A 43 0.13 11.39 5.44
CA ALA A 43 1.38 11.83 4.80
C ALA A 43 2.59 10.92 5.08
N HIS A 44 3.77 11.31 4.59
CA HIS A 44 5.00 10.55 4.81
C HIS A 44 5.67 10.96 6.14
N CYS A 45 5.43 10.18 7.20
CA CYS A 45 5.97 10.45 8.54
C CYS A 45 7.45 10.07 8.73
N LEU A 46 8.27 10.13 7.67
CA LEU A 46 9.70 9.82 7.67
C LEU A 46 10.03 8.52 8.44
N GLY A 47 10.89 8.59 9.47
CA GLY A 47 11.30 7.41 10.26
C GLY A 47 10.16 6.71 11.00
N ALA A 48 9.01 7.36 11.20
CA ALA A 48 7.83 6.74 11.81
C ALA A 48 6.94 5.98 10.80
N ALA A 49 7.21 6.11 9.49
CA ALA A 49 6.35 5.55 8.45
C ALA A 49 6.14 4.03 8.62
N SER A 50 7.23 3.27 8.80
CA SER A 50 7.16 1.81 8.95
C SER A 50 6.29 1.37 10.14
N ALA A 51 6.33 2.11 11.26
CA ALA A 51 5.52 1.79 12.42
C ALA A 51 4.03 2.02 12.17
N LEU A 52 3.67 3.16 11.56
CA LEU A 52 2.27 3.47 11.22
C LEU A 52 1.71 2.49 10.18
N GLU A 53 2.50 2.18 9.16
CA GLU A 53 2.10 1.25 8.09
C GLU A 53 1.94 -0.18 8.61
N MET A 54 2.81 -0.61 9.54
CA MET A 54 2.68 -1.89 10.23
C MET A 54 1.41 -1.96 11.08
N ILE A 55 1.10 -0.90 11.85
CA ILE A 55 -0.14 -0.80 12.61
C ILE A 55 -1.34 -0.94 11.66
N ALA A 56 -1.35 -0.27 10.52
CA ALA A 56 -2.42 -0.41 9.54
C ALA A 56 -2.58 -1.85 9.02
N CYS A 57 -1.49 -2.59 8.77
CA CYS A 57 -1.56 -4.00 8.40
C CYS A 57 -2.12 -4.88 9.54
N VAL A 58 -1.72 -4.63 10.79
CA VAL A 58 -2.26 -5.34 11.96
C VAL A 58 -3.76 -5.08 12.11
N MET A 59 -4.18 -3.81 12.00
CA MET A 59 -5.58 -3.43 12.05
C MET A 59 -6.38 -4.07 10.91
N ALA A 60 -5.82 -4.17 9.71
CA ALA A 60 -6.49 -4.82 8.59
C ALA A 60 -6.80 -6.31 8.86
N ILE A 61 -5.91 -7.00 9.60
CA ILE A 61 -6.14 -8.38 10.04
C ILE A 61 -7.16 -8.44 11.18
N GLN A 62 -7.03 -7.55 12.17
CA GLN A 62 -7.91 -7.55 13.35
C GLN A 62 -9.36 -7.22 13.01
N GLU A 63 -9.56 -6.27 12.09
CA GLU A 63 -10.88 -5.78 11.72
C GLU A 63 -11.44 -6.46 10.46
N ASP A 64 -10.66 -7.36 9.82
CA ASP A 64 -10.99 -8.00 8.52
C ASP A 64 -11.37 -6.98 7.43
N VAL A 65 -10.71 -5.82 7.43
CA VAL A 65 -10.98 -4.70 6.52
C VAL A 65 -9.68 -4.08 6.03
N VAL A 66 -9.48 -4.06 4.71
CA VAL A 66 -8.35 -3.36 4.08
C VAL A 66 -8.62 -1.85 4.03
N PRO A 67 -7.72 -0.99 4.53
CA PRO A 67 -7.92 0.46 4.48
C PRO A 67 -7.81 0.97 3.02
N PRO A 68 -8.63 1.94 2.61
CA PRO A 68 -8.57 2.49 1.27
C PRO A 68 -7.37 3.44 1.09
N THR A 69 -6.94 3.64 -0.15
CA THR A 69 -6.04 4.75 -0.51
C THR A 69 -6.88 6.03 -0.67
N ALA A 70 -6.68 7.01 0.22
CA ALA A 70 -7.33 8.30 0.10
C ALA A 70 -6.91 9.03 -1.18
N ASN A 71 -7.80 9.87 -1.72
CA ASN A 71 -7.59 10.67 -2.94
C ASN A 71 -7.32 9.87 -4.23
N TYR A 72 -7.49 8.55 -4.22
CA TYR A 72 -7.46 7.75 -5.44
C TYR A 72 -8.66 8.09 -6.34
N ARG A 73 -8.39 8.35 -7.62
CA ARG A 73 -9.39 8.79 -8.63
C ARG A 73 -9.23 8.01 -9.92
N GLU A 74 -8.00 7.84 -10.36
CA GLU A 74 -7.63 7.17 -11.61
C GLU A 74 -6.45 6.21 -11.36
N PRO A 75 -6.37 5.07 -12.07
CA PRO A 75 -5.27 4.12 -11.97
C PRO A 75 -3.94 4.58 -12.57
#